data_AF-A0A2E5V482-F1
#
_entry.id   AF-A0A2E5V482-F1
#
_cell.length_a   1.000
_cell.length_b   1.000
_cell.length_c   1.000
_cell.angle_alpha   90.00
_cell.angle_beta   90.00
_cell.angle_gamma   90.00
#
_symmetry.space_group_name_H-M   'P 1'
#
loop_
_entity.id
_entity.type
_entity.pdbx_description
1 polymer ?
#
loop_
_entity_poly.entity_id
_entity_poly.type
_entity_poly.pdbx_seq_one_letter_code
_entity_poly.pdbx_strand_id
1 'polypeptide(L)'
;MGMLDDRVAIVTAAGGGIAGAIARRFAAEGASVCCVDINKETVNQTVTDIKEQVREQMVPLHPIGRLGKPEDIANTAVFFASEQSSFMTGSDVFVDGGFTAI
;
A
#
# COMPACT_ATOMS: atom_id res chain seq x y z
N MET A 1 -15.48 -2.74 -2.12
CA MET A 1 -15.49 -2.24 -3.50
C MET A 1 -15.94 -0.79 -3.43
N GLY A 2 -15.03 0.14 -3.70
CA GLY A 2 -15.29 1.59 -3.69
C GLY A 2 -15.89 2.05 -5.02
N MET A 3 -16.49 3.25 -5.05
CA MET A 3 -17.14 3.75 -6.26
C MET A 3 -16.16 4.08 -7.41
N LEU A 4 -14.86 4.15 -7.11
CA LEU A 4 -13.82 4.56 -8.04
C LEU A 4 -12.73 3.50 -8.21
N ASP A 5 -13.02 2.24 -7.88
CA ASP A 5 -12.13 1.11 -8.17
C ASP A 5 -11.75 1.09 -9.66
N ASP A 6 -10.47 0.81 -9.95
CA ASP A 6 -9.87 0.82 -11.30
C ASP A 6 -9.94 2.17 -12.05
N ARG A 7 -10.19 3.28 -11.34
CA ARG A 7 -10.19 4.63 -11.92
C ARG A 7 -8.89 5.36 -11.62
N VAL A 8 -8.49 6.20 -12.57
CA VAL A 8 -7.41 7.18 -12.40
C VAL A 8 -8.02 8.57 -12.27
N ALA A 9 -7.54 9.36 -11.31
CA ALA A 9 -7.96 10.74 -11.11
C ALA A 9 -6.75 11.67 -10.99
N ILE A 10 -6.87 12.88 -11.56
CA ILE A 10 -5.91 13.97 -11.37
C ILE A 10 -6.64 15.06 -10.58
N VAL A 11 -6.06 15.47 -9.46
CA VAL A 11 -6.63 16.52 -8.61
C VAL A 11 -5.65 17.69 -8.55
N THR A 12 -6.08 18.82 -9.09
CA THR A 12 -5.31 20.08 -9.10
C THR A 12 -5.55 20.88 -7.83
N ALA A 13 -4.56 21.67 -7.40
CA ALA A 13 -4.57 22.39 -6.11
C ALA A 13 -4.76 21.44 -4.91
N ALA A 14 -4.23 20.22 -5.02
CA ALA A 14 -4.45 19.13 -4.06
C ALA A 14 -3.77 19.36 -2.71
N GLY A 15 -2.99 20.43 -2.52
CA GLY A 15 -2.30 20.71 -1.28
C GLY A 15 -3.21 20.89 -0.06
N GLY A 16 -4.49 21.21 -0.24
CA GLY A 16 -5.41 21.36 0.87
C GLY A 16 -6.83 21.76 0.47
N GLY A 17 -7.60 22.25 1.44
CA GLY A 17 -8.99 22.69 1.23
C GLY A 17 -9.87 21.61 0.60
N ILE A 18 -10.71 22.02 -0.36
CA ILE A 18 -11.66 21.14 -1.03
C ILE A 18 -10.93 20.12 -1.91
N ALA A 19 -9.93 20.55 -2.68
CA ALA A 19 -9.20 19.66 -3.59
C ALA A 19 -8.43 18.57 -2.83
N GLY A 20 -7.75 18.91 -1.73
CA GLY A 20 -7.10 17.90 -0.87
C GLY A 20 -8.12 16.91 -0.26
N ALA A 21 -9.31 17.37 0.12
CA ALA A 21 -10.38 16.49 0.59
C ALA A 21 -10.92 15.57 -0.52
N ILE A 22 -11.06 16.08 -1.75
CA ILE A 22 -11.43 15.28 -2.93
C ILE A 22 -10.37 14.21 -3.19
N ALA A 23 -9.08 14.57 -3.17
CA ALA A 23 -7.99 13.62 -3.39
C ALA A 23 -8.02 12.46 -2.39
N ARG A 24 -8.14 12.76 -1.09
CA ARG A 24 -8.29 11.73 -0.04
C ARG A 24 -9.54 10.88 -0.24
N ARG A 25 -10.68 11.50 -0.56
CA ARG A 25 -11.93 10.75 -0.78
C ARG A 25 -11.82 9.84 -2.00
N PHE A 26 -11.22 10.31 -3.10
CA PHE A 26 -11.05 9.52 -4.31
C PHE A 26 -10.14 8.31 -4.07
N ALA A 27 -9.04 8.49 -3.34
CA ALA A 27 -8.18 7.39 -2.94
C ALA A 27 -8.92 6.38 -2.04
N ALA A 28 -9.69 6.86 -1.06
CA ALA A 28 -10.48 6.01 -0.18
C ALA A 28 -11.56 5.19 -0.92
N GLU A 29 -12.05 5.70 -2.05
CA GLU A 29 -13.00 5.04 -2.96
C GLU A 29 -12.31 4.16 -4.03
N GLY A 30 -10.99 3.97 -3.94
CA GLY A 30 -10.23 3.03 -4.78
C GLY A 30 -9.51 3.63 -5.99
N ALA A 31 -9.58 4.95 -6.21
CA ALA A 31 -8.92 5.57 -7.35
C ALA A 31 -7.39 5.64 -7.18
N SER A 32 -6.65 5.46 -8.28
CA SER A 32 -5.27 5.92 -8.39
C SER A 32 -5.25 7.45 -8.58
N VAL A 33 -4.79 8.20 -7.57
CA VAL A 33 -4.87 9.66 -7.55
C VAL A 33 -3.51 10.32 -7.78
N CYS A 34 -3.43 11.20 -8.78
CA CYS A 34 -2.32 12.11 -9.00
C CYS A 34 -2.63 13.48 -8.37
N CYS A 35 -1.94 13.83 -7.29
CA CYS A 35 -2.06 15.12 -6.63
C CYS A 35 -1.13 16.14 -7.29
N VAL A 36 -1.69 17.25 -7.78
CA VAL A 36 -0.95 18.32 -8.48
C VAL A 36 -1.10 19.63 -7.70
N ASP A 37 0.02 20.24 -7.32
CA ASP A 37 0.07 21.55 -6.67
C ASP A 37 1.40 22.25 -6.96
N ILE A 38 1.41 23.58 -6.84
CA ILE A 38 2.63 24.39 -6.89
C ILE A 38 3.38 24.35 -5.56
N ASN A 39 2.67 24.14 -4.45
CA ASN A 39 3.25 24.05 -3.12
C ASN A 39 3.57 22.60 -2.78
N LYS A 40 4.88 22.30 -2.76
CA LYS A 40 5.41 20.96 -2.50
C LYS A 40 5.09 20.45 -1.10
N GLU A 41 5.09 21.31 -0.09
CA GLU A 41 4.91 20.89 1.31
C GLU A 41 3.47 20.44 1.55
N THR A 42 2.50 21.24 1.11
CA THR A 42 1.08 20.96 1.32
C THR A 42 0.62 19.75 0.52
N VAL A 43 1.09 19.59 -0.73
CA VAL A 43 0.75 18.41 -1.53
C VAL A 43 1.39 17.14 -0.99
N ASN A 44 2.61 17.21 -0.45
CA ASN A 44 3.25 16.06 0.20
C ASN A 44 2.48 15.61 1.44
N GLN A 45 1.91 16.54 2.21
CA GLN A 45 1.05 16.18 3.33
C GLN A 45 -0.18 15.40 2.85
N THR A 46 -0.89 15.89 1.83
CA THR A 46 -2.06 15.18 1.27
C THR A 46 -1.69 13.80 0.72
N VAL A 47 -0.54 13.67 0.05
CA VAL A 47 -0.03 12.36 -0.41
C VAL A 47 0.28 11.43 0.77
N THR A 48 0.78 11.96 1.88
CA THR A 48 1.07 11.19 3.09
C THR A 48 -0.22 10.69 3.73
N ASP A 49 -1.24 11.55 3.84
CA ASP A 49 -2.55 11.16 4.34
C ASP A 49 -3.15 10.02 3.50
N ILE A 50 -3.08 10.13 2.17
CA ILE A 50 -3.55 9.07 1.25
C ILE A 50 -2.78 7.76 1.48
N LYS A 51 -1.46 7.83 1.66
CA LYS A 51 -0.65 6.63 1.93
C LYS A 51 -1.07 5.93 3.21
N GLU A 52 -1.30 6.67 4.29
CA GLU A 52 -1.75 6.09 5.55
C GLU A 52 -3.17 5.51 5.45
N GLN A 53 -4.08 6.16 4.71
CA GLN A 53 -5.41 5.60 4.43
C GLN A 53 -5.33 4.27 3.67
N VAL A 54 -4.53 4.22 2.60
CA VAL A 54 -4.29 2.98 1.85
C VAL A 54 -3.65 1.92 2.75
N ARG A 55 -2.72 2.32 3.62
CA ARG A 55 -2.07 1.44 4.59
C ARG A 55 -3.11 0.76 5.51
N GLU A 56 -4.04 1.53 6.06
CA GLU A 56 -5.13 1.02 6.90
C GLU A 56 -6.05 0.06 6.15
N GLN A 57 -6.35 0.35 4.88
CA GLN A 57 -7.15 -0.52 4.01
C GLN A 57 -6.43 -1.82 3.63
N MET A 58 -5.10 -1.82 3.58
CA MET A 58 -4.31 -2.99 3.24
C MET A 58 -4.19 -3.98 4.40
N VAL A 59 -4.19 -3.51 5.66
CA VAL A 59 -4.11 -4.39 6.85
C VAL A 59 -5.14 -5.53 6.85
N PRO A 60 -6.45 -5.30 6.64
CA PRO A 60 -7.46 -6.36 6.68
C PRO A 60 -7.34 -7.37 5.53
N LEU A 61 -6.60 -7.04 4.46
CA LEU A 61 -6.34 -7.99 3.38
C LEU A 61 -5.30 -9.06 3.75
N HIS A 62 -4.61 -8.88 4.87
CA HIS A 62 -3.62 -9.84 5.38
C HIS A 62 -4.23 -10.55 6.59
N PRO A 63 -4.55 -11.85 6.53
CA PRO A 63 -5.11 -12.62 7.65
C PRO A 63 -4.36 -12.49 8.98
N ILE A 64 -3.04 -12.26 8.93
CA ILE A 64 -2.21 -12.01 10.12
C ILE A 64 -2.54 -10.68 10.84
N GLY A 65 -3.33 -9.79 10.24
CA GLY A 65 -3.81 -8.54 10.84
C GLY A 65 -2.77 -7.42 10.88
N ARG A 66 -1.73 -7.48 10.05
CA ARG A 66 -0.72 -6.42 9.91
C ARG A 66 -0.10 -6.42 8.53
N LEU A 67 0.51 -5.29 8.17
CA LEU A 67 1.39 -5.22 7.01
C LEU A 67 2.72 -5.92 7.25
N GLY A 68 3.28 -6.44 6.16
CA GLY A 68 4.65 -6.92 6.11
C GLY A 68 5.64 -5.81 6.45
N LYS A 69 6.71 -6.19 7.13
CA LYS A 69 7.87 -5.36 7.39
C LYS A 69 9.06 -5.90 6.58
N PRO A 70 10.10 -5.09 6.31
CA PRO A 70 11.29 -5.58 5.61
C PRO A 70 11.91 -6.81 6.27
N GLU A 71 11.82 -6.92 7.60
CA GLU A 71 12.36 -8.05 8.35
C GLU A 71 11.64 -9.37 8.03
N ASP A 72 10.36 -9.34 7.66
CA ASP A 72 9.62 -10.56 7.28
C ASP A 72 10.27 -11.20 6.04
N ILE A 73 10.63 -10.38 5.05
CA ILE A 73 11.31 -10.84 3.82
C ILE A 73 12.76 -11.25 4.12
N ALA A 74 13.48 -10.43 4.89
CA ALA A 74 14.88 -10.70 5.23
C ALA A 74 15.03 -12.03 5.98
N ASN A 75 14.13 -12.34 6.91
CA ASN A 75 14.17 -13.58 7.66
C ASN A 75 13.93 -14.81 6.76
N THR A 76 13.00 -14.73 5.81
CA THR A 76 12.81 -15.81 4.82
C THR A 76 14.03 -15.99 3.95
N ALA A 77 14.67 -14.91 3.50
CA ALA A 77 15.92 -14.98 2.74
C ALA A 77 17.06 -15.64 3.55
N VAL A 78 17.21 -15.28 4.83
CA VAL A 78 18.20 -15.90 5.73
C VAL A 78 17.92 -17.39 5.93
N PHE A 79 16.66 -17.79 6.08
CA PHE A 79 16.27 -19.20 6.15
C PHE A 79 16.71 -19.96 4.88
N PHE A 80 16.45 -19.40 3.70
CA PHE A 80 16.87 -19.98 2.42
C PHE A 80 18.38 -19.99 2.19
N ALA A 81 19.11 -19.07 2.82
CA ALA A 81 20.57 -19.08 2.80
C ALA A 81 21.18 -20.12 3.77
N SER A 82 20.37 -20.78 4.59
CA SER A 82 20.83 -21.71 5.62
C SER A 82 20.62 -23.18 5.24
N GLU A 83 21.39 -24.07 5.88
CA GLU A 83 21.27 -25.54 5.74
C GLU A 83 19.88 -26.08 6.12
N GLN A 84 19.08 -25.31 6.87
CA GLN A 84 17.72 -25.70 7.26
C GLN A 84 16.77 -25.83 6.05
N SER A 85 17.12 -25.20 4.93
CA SER A 85 16.35 -25.23 3.68
C SER A 85 16.96 -26.16 2.62
N SER A 86 17.92 -27.03 2.99
CA SER A 86 18.72 -27.84 2.05
C SER A 86 17.92 -28.75 1.10
N PHE A 87 16.65 -29.05 1.40
CA PHE A 87 15.75 -29.83 0.52
C PHE A 87 14.69 -28.98 -0.20
N MET A 88 14.72 -27.66 -0.05
CA MET A 88 13.74 -26.74 -0.65
C MET A 88 14.34 -26.09 -1.90
N THR A 89 13.88 -26.53 -3.07
CA THR A 89 14.29 -25.99 -4.37
C THR A 89 13.13 -26.01 -5.36
N GLY A 90 13.05 -25.02 -6.25
CA GLY A 90 12.01 -24.93 -7.28
C GLY A 90 10.61 -24.60 -6.77
N SER A 91 10.50 -24.03 -5.56
CA SER A 91 9.22 -23.70 -4.92
C SER A 91 9.01 -22.19 -4.81
N ASP A 92 7.77 -21.75 -4.99
CA ASP A 92 7.34 -20.40 -4.65
C ASP A 92 7.06 -20.28 -3.14
N VAL A 93 7.53 -19.20 -2.52
CA VAL A 93 7.24 -18.89 -1.11
C VAL A 93 6.64 -17.49 -1.00
N PHE A 94 5.38 -17.44 -0.59
CA PHE A 94 4.67 -16.19 -0.32
C PHE A 94 4.92 -15.74 1.12
N VAL A 95 5.43 -14.51 1.27
CA VAL A 95 5.68 -13.86 2.55
C VAL A 95 4.83 -12.60 2.62
N ASP A 96 3.52 -12.80 2.71
CA ASP A 96 2.53 -11.76 2.47
C ASP A 96 1.43 -11.71 3.55
N GLY A 97 1.73 -12.23 4.75
CA GLY A 97 0.77 -12.24 5.87
C GLY A 97 -0.50 -13.05 5.61
N GLY A 98 -0.51 -13.93 4.59
CA GLY A 98 -1.63 -14.76 4.20
C GLY A 98 -2.53 -14.15 3.11
N PHE A 99 -2.12 -13.01 2.52
CA PHE A 99 -2.90 -12.32 1.49
C PHE A 99 -3.26 -13.23 0.31
N THR A 100 -2.31 -14.02 -0.19
CA THR A 100 -2.53 -14.93 -1.35
C THR A 100 -3.40 -16.15 -1.00
N ALA A 101 -3.64 -16.43 0.29
CA ALA A 101 -4.40 -17.60 0.70
C ALA A 101 -5.92 -17.40 0.69
N ILE A 102 -6.41 -16.18 0.41
CA ILE A 102 -7.82 -15.79 0.46
C ILE A 102 -8.30 -15.09 -0.82
#